data_AF-H6NJJ8-F1
#
_entry.id   AF-H6NJJ8-F1
#
_cell.length_a   1.000
_cell.length_b   1.000
_cell.length_c   1.000
_cell.angle_alpha   90.00
_cell.angle_beta   90.00
_cell.angle_gamma   90.00
#
_symmetry.space_group_name_H-M   'P 1'
#
loop_
_entity.id
_entity.type
_entity.pdbx_description
1 polymer ?
#
loop_
_entity_poly.entity_id
_entity_poly.type
_entity_poly.pdbx_seq_one_letter_code
_entity_poly.pdbx_strand_id
1 'polypeptide(L)'
;MNLMYGFGLLAAGLSIINAIFSYQAKAIDPGFGPMLWFQLRMLPLMFFSNVMIGYGVKYLYRAFQSLTFALTVSKGLEILVCVVMGYLFLKEVPTWRTYAGLGVVVCGFVLTRWK
;
A
#
# COMPACT_ATOMS: atom_id res chain seq x y z
N MET A 1 -15.33 16.05 -5.84
CA MET A 1 -14.01 16.52 -5.37
C MET A 1 -13.35 15.62 -4.31
N ASN A 2 -14.07 15.02 -3.36
CA ASN A 2 -13.44 14.22 -2.27
C ASN A 2 -12.77 12.90 -2.68
N LEU A 3 -13.15 12.29 -3.80
CA LEU A 3 -12.64 10.96 -4.19
C LEU A 3 -11.18 10.99 -4.64
N MET A 4 -10.79 12.01 -5.41
CA MET A 4 -9.43 12.16 -5.93
C MET A 4 -8.44 12.44 -4.78
N TYR A 5 -8.85 13.27 -3.81
CA TYR A 5 -8.09 13.47 -2.58
C TYR A 5 -8.01 12.19 -1.74
N GLY A 6 -9.11 11.44 -1.61
CA GLY A 6 -9.12 10.15 -0.91
C GLY A 6 -8.16 9.14 -1.53
N PHE A 7 -8.19 8.98 -2.85
CA PHE A 7 -7.27 8.12 -3.58
C PHE A 7 -5.82 8.59 -3.47
N GLY A 8 -5.57 9.91 -3.59
CA GLY A 8 -4.24 10.48 -3.46
C GLY A 8 -3.64 10.28 -2.06
N LEU A 9 -4.42 10.53 -1.00
CA LEU A 9 -4.03 10.27 0.39
C LEU A 9 -3.72 8.79 0.62
N LEU A 10 -4.56 7.91 0.10
CA LEU A 10 -4.39 6.47 0.21
C LEU A 10 -3.12 6.00 -0.52
N ALA A 11 -2.92 6.43 -1.77
CA ALA A 11 -1.75 6.12 -2.58
C ALA A 11 -0.45 6.60 -1.91
N ALA A 12 -0.45 7.85 -1.42
CA ALA A 12 0.71 8.43 -0.77
C ALA A 12 1.04 7.72 0.56
N GLY A 13 0.06 7.50 1.42
CA GLY A 13 0.27 6.81 2.69
C GLY A 13 0.76 5.37 2.50
N LEU A 14 0.16 4.62 1.57
CA LEU A 14 0.62 3.27 1.23
C LEU A 14 2.02 3.27 0.62
N SER A 15 2.36 4.25 -0.21
CA SER A 15 3.71 4.39 -0.79
C SER A 15 4.75 4.67 0.28
N ILE A 16 4.47 5.54 1.24
CA ILE A 16 5.41 5.83 2.33
C ILE A 16 5.67 4.58 3.17
N ILE A 17 4.62 3.88 3.61
CA ILE A 17 4.79 2.66 4.42
C ILE A 17 5.58 1.59 3.66
N ASN A 18 5.23 1.34 2.40
CA ASN A 18 5.93 0.33 1.60
C ASN A 18 7.36 0.74 1.26
N ALA A 19 7.66 2.04 1.12
CA ALA A 19 9.02 2.54 0.97
C ALA A 19 9.84 2.32 2.24
N ILE A 20 9.25 2.56 3.43
CA ILE A 20 9.91 2.28 4.72
C ILE A 20 10.27 0.80 4.82
N PHE A 21 9.32 -0.10 4.54
CA PHE A 21 9.57 -1.54 4.59
C PHE A 21 10.59 -2.00 3.54
N SER A 22 10.51 -1.48 2.32
CA SER A 22 11.46 -1.83 1.25
C SER A 22 12.87 -1.32 1.56
N TYR A 23 12.99 -0.12 2.14
CA TYR A 23 14.26 0.41 2.61
C TYR A 23 14.81 -0.43 3.76
N GLN A 24 13.97 -0.79 4.73
CA GLN A 24 14.35 -1.64 5.84
C GLN A 24 14.91 -2.99 5.35
N ALA A 25 14.21 -3.64 4.42
CA ALA A 25 14.63 -4.92 3.84
C ALA A 25 15.97 -4.83 3.09
N LYS A 26 16.29 -3.67 2.50
CA LYS A 26 17.50 -3.47 1.70
C LYS A 26 18.71 -3.00 2.53
N ALA A 27 18.49 -2.09 3.47
CA ALA A 27 19.54 -1.25 4.03
C ALA A 27 19.79 -1.44 5.53
N ILE A 28 18.93 -2.19 6.23
CA ILE A 28 19.07 -2.41 7.67
C ILE A 28 19.48 -3.85 7.92
N ASP A 29 20.57 -4.03 8.68
CA ASP A 29 21.05 -5.35 9.08
C ASP A 29 19.97 -6.14 9.84
N PRO A 30 19.94 -7.48 9.69
CA PRO A 30 18.94 -8.34 10.32
C PRO A 30 19.05 -8.44 11.85
N GLY A 31 19.93 -7.66 12.48
CA GLY A 31 20.06 -7.59 13.93
C GLY A 31 18.86 -6.90 14.59
N PHE A 32 18.39 -7.46 15.70
CA PHE A 32 17.24 -6.94 16.44
C PHE A 32 17.43 -5.48 16.91
N GLY A 33 18.63 -5.11 17.37
CA GLY A 33 18.94 -3.75 17.83
C GLY A 33 18.79 -2.68 16.75
N PRO A 34 19.52 -2.77 15.63
CA PRO A 34 19.34 -1.87 14.48
C PRO A 34 17.90 -1.82 13.96
N MET A 35 17.22 -2.96 13.94
CA MET A 35 15.83 -3.05 13.50
C MET A 35 14.88 -2.30 14.44
N LEU A 36 14.99 -2.48 15.75
CA LEU A 36 14.20 -1.73 16.74
C LEU A 36 14.47 -0.23 16.66
N TRP A 37 15.73 0.18 16.54
CA TRP A 37 16.09 1.60 16.45
C TRP A 37 15.51 2.25 15.19
N PHE A 38 15.56 1.55 14.06
CA PHE A 38 14.93 1.99 12.83
C PHE A 38 13.41 2.14 12.98
N GLN A 39 12.74 1.14 13.55
CA GLN A 39 11.29 1.17 13.79
C GLN A 39 10.89 2.35 14.69
N LEU A 40 11.59 2.56 15.80
CA LEU A 40 11.36 3.69 16.71
C LEU A 40 11.54 5.04 16.01
N ARG A 41 12.58 5.19 15.18
CA ARG A 41 12.82 6.42 14.43
C ARG A 41 11.79 6.67 13.35
N MET A 42 11.23 5.62 12.76
CA MET A 42 10.22 5.72 11.71
C MET A 42 8.78 5.85 12.25
N LEU A 43 8.55 5.68 13.56
CA LEU A 43 7.24 5.82 14.18
C LEU A 43 6.47 7.09 13.79
N PRO A 44 7.07 8.31 13.80
CA PRO A 44 6.35 9.52 13.41
C PRO A 44 5.86 9.48 11.97
N LEU A 45 6.70 8.94 11.06
CA LEU A 45 6.37 8.83 9.64
C LEU A 45 5.31 7.74 9.41
N MET A 46 5.41 6.62 10.14
CA MET A 46 4.40 5.56 10.15
C MET A 46 3.05 6.07 10.66
N PHE A 47 3.06 6.88 11.72
CA PHE A 47 1.85 7.51 12.25
C PHE A 47 1.19 8.41 11.20
N PHE A 48 1.97 9.32 10.60
CA PHE A 48 1.45 10.22 9.58
C PHE A 48 0.87 9.45 8.38
N SER A 49 1.57 8.41 7.93
CA SER A 49 1.12 7.57 6.82
C SER A 49 -0.16 6.81 7.15
N ASN A 50 -0.30 6.29 8.37
CA ASN A 50 -1.53 5.64 8.83
C ASN A 50 -2.70 6.62 8.88
N VAL A 51 -2.47 7.86 9.31
CA VAL A 51 -3.50 8.92 9.27
C VAL A 51 -3.94 9.19 7.83
N MET A 52 -3.00 9.30 6.87
CA MET A 52 -3.31 9.49 5.46
C MET A 52 -4.15 8.33 4.90
N ILE A 53 -3.77 7.08 5.18
CA ILE A 53 -4.53 5.88 4.77
C ILE A 53 -5.92 5.90 5.39
N GLY A 54 -6.03 6.19 6.69
CA GLY A 54 -7.32 6.25 7.40
C GLY A 54 -8.27 7.27 6.80
N TYR A 55 -7.79 8.49 6.48
CA TYR A 55 -8.59 9.47 5.77
C TYR A 55 -8.91 9.05 4.34
N GLY A 56 -7.96 8.44 3.63
CA GLY A 56 -8.16 7.88 2.30
C GLY A 56 -9.33 6.88 2.27
N VAL A 57 -9.28 5.85 3.13
CA VAL A 57 -10.34 4.86 3.28
C VAL A 57 -11.66 5.52 3.66
N LYS A 58 -11.65 6.49 4.59
CA LYS A 58 -12.87 7.23 4.99
C LYS A 58 -13.53 7.94 3.80
N TYR A 59 -12.74 8.56 2.92
CA TYR A 59 -13.27 9.23 1.72
C TYR A 59 -13.78 8.23 0.68
N LEU A 60 -13.09 7.10 0.48
CA LEU A 60 -13.57 6.01 -0.37
C LEU A 60 -14.89 5.42 0.16
N TYR A 61 -14.97 5.16 1.47
CA TYR A 61 -16.19 4.69 2.11
C TYR A 61 -17.35 5.67 1.91
N ARG A 62 -17.13 6.97 2.10
CA ARG A 62 -18.16 7.99 1.85
C ARG A 62 -18.65 8.02 0.40
N ALA A 63 -17.79 7.70 -0.56
CA ALA A 63 -18.17 7.71 -1.97
C ALA A 63 -18.91 6.44 -2.41
N PHE A 64 -18.50 5.28 -1.92
CA PHE A 64 -19.04 3.98 -2.35
C PHE A 64 -20.04 3.37 -1.35
N GLN A 65 -20.19 3.97 -0.18
CA GLN A 65 -21.06 3.53 0.93
C GLN A 65 -20.82 2.06 1.36
N SER A 66 -19.66 1.50 1.04
CA SER A 66 -19.28 0.11 1.35
C SER A 66 -17.85 0.08 1.89
N LEU A 67 -17.72 -0.34 3.16
CA LEU A 67 -16.42 -0.43 3.81
C LEU A 67 -15.58 -1.54 3.19
N THR A 68 -16.21 -2.69 2.90
CA THR A 68 -15.59 -3.81 2.20
C THR A 68 -14.98 -3.34 0.89
N PHE A 69 -15.72 -2.60 0.07
CA PHE A 69 -15.21 -2.08 -1.18
C PHE A 69 -14.02 -1.12 -0.98
N ALA A 70 -14.14 -0.16 -0.06
CA ALA A 70 -13.06 0.78 0.23
C ALA A 70 -11.77 0.07 0.68
N LEU A 71 -11.88 -0.97 1.50
CA LEU A 71 -10.75 -1.78 1.95
C LEU A 71 -10.16 -2.63 0.81
N THR A 72 -11.00 -3.25 -0.02
CA THR A 72 -10.53 -4.03 -1.17
C THR A 72 -9.77 -3.14 -2.14
N VAL A 73 -10.26 -1.92 -2.43
CA VAL A 73 -9.54 -0.94 -3.27
C VAL A 73 -8.19 -0.61 -2.65
N SER A 74 -8.17 -0.37 -1.33
CA SER A 74 -6.94 -0.04 -0.62
C SER A 74 -5.90 -1.15 -0.74
N LYS A 75 -6.31 -2.42 -0.62
CA LYS A 75 -5.40 -3.56 -0.75
C LYS A 75 -4.96 -3.79 -2.20
N GLY A 76 -5.85 -3.60 -3.17
CA GLY A 76 -5.48 -3.63 -4.59
C GLY A 76 -4.40 -2.57 -4.91
N LEU A 77 -4.56 -1.36 -4.38
CA LEU A 77 -3.58 -0.29 -4.56
C LEU A 77 -2.26 -0.60 -3.83
N GLU A 78 -2.32 -1.17 -2.64
CA GLU A 78 -1.14 -1.59 -1.88
C GLU A 78 -0.31 -2.61 -2.67
N ILE A 79 -0.95 -3.60 -3.31
CA ILE A 79 -0.25 -4.57 -4.17
C ILE A 79 0.48 -3.88 -5.32
N LEU A 80 -0.16 -2.93 -6.00
CA LEU A 80 0.50 -2.17 -7.08
C LEU A 80 1.70 -1.38 -6.56
N VAL A 81 1.56 -0.74 -5.40
CA VAL A 81 2.66 -0.03 -4.73
C VAL A 81 3.79 -0.98 -4.39
N CYS A 82 3.52 -2.18 -3.87
CA CYS A 82 4.54 -3.19 -3.58
C CYS A 82 5.34 -3.56 -4.84
N VAL A 83 4.68 -3.77 -5.98
CA VAL A 83 5.36 -4.07 -7.25
C VAL A 83 6.27 -2.91 -7.66
N VAL A 84 5.81 -1.67 -7.53
CA VAL A 84 6.61 -0.47 -7.81
C VAL A 84 7.81 -0.37 -6.87
N MET A 85 7.61 -0.59 -5.57
CA MET A 85 8.67 -0.49 -4.57
C MET A 85 9.71 -1.61 -4.72
N GLY A 86 9.29 -2.84 -5.03
CA GLY A 86 10.20 -3.96 -5.34
C GLY A 86 11.07 -3.64 -6.55
N TYR A 87 10.50 -3.05 -7.61
CA TYR A 87 11.26 -2.59 -8.76
C TYR A 87 12.24 -1.46 -8.40
N LEU A 88 11.82 -0.46 -7.62
CA LEU A 88 12.66 0.70 -7.28
C LEU A 88 13.80 0.35 -6.33
N PHE A 89 13.50 -0.32 -5.21
CA PHE A 89 14.45 -0.60 -4.14
C PHE A 89 15.23 -1.89 -4.39
N LEU A 90 14.54 -2.98 -4.70
CA LEU A 90 15.14 -4.32 -4.81
C LEU A 90 15.58 -4.67 -6.24
N LYS A 91 15.26 -3.82 -7.23
CA LYS A 91 15.53 -4.06 -8.66
C LYS A 91 14.89 -5.33 -9.19
N GLU A 92 13.79 -5.74 -8.57
CA GLU A 92 12.98 -6.88 -9.01
C GLU A 92 12.16 -6.47 -10.23
N VAL A 93 12.54 -7.00 -11.40
CA VAL A 93 11.79 -6.76 -12.64
C VAL A 93 10.54 -7.63 -12.64
N PRO A 94 9.33 -7.05 -12.79
CA PRO A 94 8.10 -7.83 -12.82
C PRO A 94 8.13 -8.83 -13.97
N THR A 95 7.81 -10.09 -13.66
CA THR A 95 7.78 -11.17 -14.66
C THR A 95 6.36 -11.39 -15.16
N TRP A 96 6.19 -12.21 -16.20
CA TRP A 96 4.85 -12.64 -16.65
C TRP A 96 4.00 -13.23 -15.52
N ARG A 97 4.63 -13.91 -14.54
CA ARG A 97 3.94 -14.44 -13.36
C ARG A 97 3.39 -13.33 -12.46
N THR A 98 4.13 -12.24 -12.31
CA THR A 98 3.68 -11.04 -11.58
C THR A 98 2.43 -10.45 -12.25
N TYR A 99 2.45 -10.30 -13.57
CA TYR A 99 1.30 -9.79 -14.32
C TYR A 99 0.09 -10.74 -14.27
N ALA A 100 0.31 -12.06 -14.35
CA ALA A 100 -0.75 -13.04 -14.18
C ALA A 100 -1.37 -12.96 -12.77
N GLY A 101 -0.55 -12.84 -11.72
CA GLY A 101 -1.03 -12.65 -10.35
C GLY A 101 -1.82 -11.36 -10.16
N LEU A 102 -1.35 -10.24 -10.73
CA LEU A 102 -2.10 -8.98 -10.77
C LEU A 102 -3.43 -9.14 -11.50
N GLY A 103 -3.47 -9.89 -12.59
CA GLY A 103 -4.69 -10.24 -13.31
C GLY A 103 -5.71 -10.94 -12.41
N VAL A 104 -5.27 -11.92 -11.60
CA VAL A 104 -6.14 -12.61 -10.64
C VAL A 104 -6.70 -11.65 -9.59
N VAL A 105 -5.89 -10.72 -9.08
CA VAL A 105 -6.33 -9.68 -8.12
C VAL A 105 -7.41 -8.80 -8.75
N VAL A 106 -7.22 -8.35 -9.99
CA VAL A 106 -8.22 -7.54 -10.71
C VAL A 106 -9.50 -8.34 -10.96
N CYS A 107 -9.39 -9.61 -11.38
CA CYS A 107 -10.56 -10.48 -11.55
C CYS A 107 -11.34 -10.65 -10.24
N GLY A 108 -10.64 -10.91 -9.13
CA GLY A 108 -11.24 -10.99 -7.79
C GLY A 108 -11.96 -9.68 -7.44
N PHE A 109 -11.36 -8.54 -7.75
CA PHE A 109 -11.97 -7.23 -7.54
C PHE A 109 -13.28 -7.06 -8.32
N VAL A 110 -13.29 -7.41 -9.60
CA VAL A 110 -14.48 -7.36 -10.46
C VAL A 110 -15.57 -8.28 -9.92
N LEU A 111 -15.23 -9.52 -9.54
CA LEU A 111 -16.18 -10.48 -8.98
C LEU A 111 -16.82 -10.00 -7.68
N THR A 112 -16.05 -9.36 -6.78
CA THR A 112 -16.61 -8.79 -5.54
C THR A 112 -17.58 -7.63 -5.78
N ARG A 113 -17.53 -7.00 -6.96
CA ARG A 113 -18.49 -5.98 -7.41
C ARG A 113 -19.61 -6.53 -8.27
N TRP A 114 -19.47 -7.75 -8.77
CA TRP A 114 -20.45 -8.40 -9.62
C TRP A 114 -21.55 -9.04 -8.76
N LYS A 115 -22.20 -8.20 -7.95
CA LYS A 115 -23.47 -8.48 -7.28
C LYS A 115 -24.08 -7.19 -6.74
#